data_AF-A0A4S5CN51-F1
#
_entry.id   AF-A0A4S5CN51-F1
#
_cell.length_a   1.000
_cell.length_b   1.000
_cell.length_c   1.000
_cell.angle_alpha   90.00
_cell.angle_beta   90.00
_cell.angle_gamma   90.00
#
_symmetry.space_group_name_H-M   'P 1'
#
loop_
_entity.id
_entity.type
_entity.pdbx_description
1 polymer ?
#
loop_
_entity_poly.entity_id
_entity_poly.type
_entity_poly.pdbx_seq_one_letter_code
_entity_poly.pdbx_strand_id
1 'polypeptide(L)'
;RVMYLLDDTLENRKLIDRQIEVWEYPDGRIEIRADGRALPYKEYDRLAEIDQGAVVEHKRLSHVLQVAQALQAQRDNSRIGKAPSRTHRGDSTRTNRNEAEPGKKKQRKITQADVEHVIVDLAQRRQTAKPADKPGRRSAKTEEANASALPVQAPTFDSA
;
A
#
# COMPACT_ATOMS: atom_id res chain seq x y z
N ARG A 1 4.12 4.94 -15.99
CA ARG A 1 4.65 6.04 -16.85
C ARG A 1 4.69 7.25 -15.95
N VAL A 2 5.88 7.74 -15.64
CA VAL A 2 6.03 9.00 -14.92
C VAL A 2 5.59 10.13 -15.85
N MET A 3 4.65 10.94 -15.38
CA MET A 3 4.26 12.19 -16.02
C MET A 3 4.95 13.32 -15.29
N TYR A 4 5.51 14.25 -16.04
CA TYR A 4 6.10 15.45 -15.48
C TYR A 4 5.04 16.55 -15.57
N LEU A 5 4.49 16.93 -14.43
CA LEU A 5 3.47 17.96 -14.33
C LEU A 5 4.15 19.31 -14.13
N LEU A 6 3.82 20.26 -14.99
CA LEU A 6 4.21 21.65 -14.80
C LEU A 6 3.14 22.34 -13.94
N ASP A 7 3.57 23.25 -13.06
CA ASP A 7 2.63 24.04 -12.28
C ASP A 7 1.76 24.91 -13.19
N ASP A 8 0.49 25.07 -12.81
CA ASP A 8 -0.47 25.83 -13.60
C ASP A 8 -0.26 27.35 -13.42
N THR A 9 0.70 27.90 -14.16
CA THR A 9 1.03 29.33 -14.17
C THR A 9 0.67 29.95 -15.53
N LEU A 10 0.44 31.26 -15.55
CA LEU A 10 0.16 31.98 -16.81
C LEU A 10 1.28 31.84 -17.84
N GLU A 11 2.53 31.70 -17.39
CA GLU A 11 3.69 31.46 -18.25
C GLU A 11 3.64 30.04 -18.84
N ASN A 12 3.44 29.02 -18.00
CA ASN A 12 3.41 27.63 -18.43
C ASN A 12 2.22 27.33 -19.37
N ARG A 13 1.08 28.00 -19.18
CA ARG A 13 -0.07 27.87 -20.09
C ARG A 13 0.24 28.33 -21.51
N LYS A 14 1.14 29.31 -21.69
CA LYS A 14 1.57 29.76 -23.04
C LYS A 14 2.42 28.71 -23.77
N LEU A 15 2.95 27.73 -23.04
CA LEU A 15 3.76 26.63 -23.58
C LEU A 15 2.91 25.47 -24.11
N ILE A 16 1.58 25.53 -23.97
CA ILE A 16 0.68 24.54 -24.59
C ILE A 16 0.89 24.57 -26.11
N ASP A 17 1.01 23.38 -26.71
CA ASP A 17 1.32 23.16 -28.13
C ASP A 17 2.68 23.72 -28.60
N ARG A 18 3.57 24.10 -27.67
CA ARG A 18 4.95 24.50 -27.97
C ARG A 18 5.92 23.33 -27.78
N GLN A 19 7.05 23.42 -28.47
CA GLN A 19 8.15 22.46 -28.26
C GLN A 19 8.86 22.78 -26.95
N ILE A 20 9.12 21.73 -26.18
CA ILE A 20 9.82 21.78 -24.90
C ILE A 20 10.99 20.81 -25.01
N GLU A 21 12.16 21.22 -24.53
CA GLU A 21 13.34 20.38 -24.47
C GLU A 21 13.33 19.53 -23.20
N VAL A 22 13.68 18.25 -23.35
CA VAL A 22 13.81 17.33 -22.22
C VAL A 22 15.24 16.80 -22.22
N TRP A 23 16.01 17.21 -21.23
CA TRP A 23 17.38 16.78 -21.03
C TRP A 23 17.36 15.62 -20.03
N GLU A 24 17.89 14.47 -20.42
CA GLU A 24 18.04 13.32 -19.52
C GLU A 24 19.54 13.09 -19.28
N TYR A 25 19.97 13.33 -18.05
CA TYR A 25 21.37 13.20 -17.64
C TYR A 25 21.73 11.72 -17.35
N PRO A 26 23.02 11.34 -17.42
CA PRO A 26 23.45 9.95 -17.15
C PRO A 26 23.12 9.44 -15.75
N ASP A 27 23.00 10.34 -14.77
CA ASP A 27 22.57 10.01 -13.40
C ASP A 27 21.05 9.78 -13.28
N GLY A 28 20.31 9.92 -14.40
CA GLY A 28 18.87 9.72 -14.47
C GLY A 28 18.06 10.94 -14.08
N ARG A 29 18.70 12.09 -13.76
CA ARG A 29 18.01 13.37 -13.57
C ARG A 29 17.42 13.84 -14.89
N ILE A 30 16.25 14.44 -14.81
CA ILE A 30 15.56 15.00 -15.97
C ILE A 30 15.41 16.49 -15.74
N GLU A 31 15.64 17.25 -16.79
CA GLU A 31 15.45 18.69 -16.79
C GLU A 31 14.56 19.07 -17.96
N ILE A 32 13.51 19.84 -17.66
CA ILE A 32 12.53 20.29 -18.65
C ILE A 32 12.79 21.76 -18.89
N ARG A 33 12.99 22.14 -20.15
CA ARG A 33 13.32 23.51 -20.53
C ARG A 33 12.41 24.04 -21.63
N ALA A 34 12.02 25.30 -21.52
CA ALA A 34 11.35 26.05 -22.58
C ALA A 34 11.96 27.44 -22.68
N ASP A 35 12.17 27.94 -23.90
CA ASP A 35 12.71 29.27 -24.17
C ASP A 35 14.02 29.58 -23.41
N GLY A 36 14.89 28.57 -23.25
CA GLY A 36 16.16 28.69 -22.52
C GLY A 36 16.04 28.69 -20.99
N ARG A 37 14.83 28.57 -20.43
CA ARG A 37 14.56 28.50 -18.99
C ARG A 37 14.23 27.09 -18.54
N ALA A 38 14.74 26.69 -17.38
CA ALA A 38 14.30 25.49 -16.68
C ALA A 38 12.92 25.67 -16.05
N LEU A 39 12.03 24.69 -16.29
CA LEU A 39 10.67 24.68 -15.77
C LEU A 39 10.61 23.81 -14.51
N PRO A 40 10.07 24.34 -13.39
CA PRO A 40 9.78 23.50 -12.24
C PRO A 40 8.72 22.49 -12.62
N TYR A 41 8.95 21.23 -12.24
CA TYR A 41 8.05 20.15 -12.52
C TYR A 41 7.88 19.25 -11.30
N LYS A 42 6.76 18.54 -11.26
CA LYS A 42 6.48 17.48 -10.29
C LYS A 42 6.38 16.14 -11.01
N GLU A 43 7.08 15.14 -10.50
CA GLU A 43 6.93 13.78 -10.96
C GLU A 43 5.61 13.20 -10.45
N TYR A 44 4.80 12.68 -11.37
CA TYR A 44 3.55 12.02 -11.07
C TYR A 44 3.54 10.64 -11.69
N ASP A 45 3.61 9.60 -10.86
CA ASP A 45 3.40 8.24 -11.32
C ASP A 45 1.92 7.84 -11.22
N ARG A 46 1.34 7.47 -12.36
CA ARG A 46 -0.04 6.97 -12.43
C ARG A 46 -0.22 5.60 -11.80
N LEU A 47 0.87 4.87 -11.59
CA LEU A 47 0.86 3.52 -11.02
C LEU A 47 1.24 3.54 -9.53
N ALA A 48 1.10 4.68 -8.84
CA ALA A 48 1.39 4.79 -7.41
C ALA A 48 0.74 3.63 -6.63
N GLU A 49 1.60 2.86 -5.98
CA GLU A 49 1.19 1.71 -5.17
C GLU A 49 0.74 2.20 -3.79
N ILE A 50 -0.25 1.52 -3.23
CA ILE A 50 -0.69 1.78 -1.86
C ILE A 50 0.38 1.21 -0.93
N ASP A 51 1.01 2.10 -0.15
CA ASP A 51 1.93 1.70 0.89
C ASP A 51 1.20 0.90 1.99
N GLN A 52 1.82 -0.20 2.42
CA GLN A 52 1.34 -0.98 3.55
C GLN A 52 1.26 -0.14 4.83
N GLY A 53 2.15 0.86 4.99
CA GLY A 53 2.11 1.83 6.09
C GLY A 53 0.77 2.58 6.16
N ALA A 54 0.29 3.11 5.02
CA ALA A 54 -0.99 3.80 4.95
C ALA A 54 -2.19 2.92 5.35
N VAL A 55 -2.14 1.62 5.03
CA VAL A 55 -3.18 0.66 5.45
C VAL A 55 -3.23 0.52 6.97
N VAL A 56 -2.07 0.46 7.63
CA VAL A 56 -1.95 0.28 9.08
C VAL A 56 -2.32 1.56 9.83
N GLU A 57 -1.89 2.72 9.33
CA GLU A 57 -2.14 4.02 9.98
C GLU A 57 -3.62 4.43 9.95
N HIS A 58 -4.36 4.10 8.87
CA HIS A 58 -5.74 4.54 8.70
C HIS A 58 -6.77 3.51 9.15
N LYS A 59 -7.06 3.40 10.46
CA LYS A 59 -8.04 2.43 11.01
C LYS A 59 -9.37 2.36 10.27
N ARG A 60 -10.01 3.49 9.98
CA ARG A 60 -11.34 3.54 9.31
C ARG A 60 -11.29 3.16 7.83
N LEU A 61 -10.20 3.47 7.15
CA LEU A 61 -10.02 3.22 5.72
C LEU A 61 -9.23 1.95 5.43
N SER A 62 -8.64 1.33 6.45
CA SER A 62 -7.76 0.16 6.36
C SER A 62 -8.36 -0.95 5.51
N HIS A 63 -9.65 -1.25 5.67
CA HIS A 63 -10.33 -2.27 4.89
C HIS A 63 -10.46 -1.91 3.41
N VAL A 64 -10.79 -0.66 3.09
CA VAL A 64 -10.89 -0.21 1.70
C VAL A 64 -9.50 -0.16 1.05
N LEU A 65 -8.49 0.26 1.80
CA LEU A 65 -7.11 0.27 1.34
C LEU A 65 -6.56 -1.14 1.10
N GLN A 66 -6.94 -2.13 1.92
CA GLN A 66 -6.61 -3.55 1.68
C GLN A 66 -7.25 -4.08 0.40
N VAL A 67 -8.52 -3.75 0.15
CA VAL A 67 -9.20 -4.11 -1.11
C VAL A 67 -8.49 -3.47 -2.31
N ALA A 68 -8.15 -2.19 -2.20
CA ALA A 68 -7.45 -1.47 -3.26
C ALA A 68 -6.04 -2.02 -3.50
N GLN A 69 -5.30 -2.39 -2.45
CA GLN A 69 -3.98 -3.02 -2.55
C GLN A 69 -4.07 -4.41 -3.21
N ALA A 70 -5.05 -5.23 -2.84
CA ALA A 70 -5.27 -6.54 -3.47
C ALA A 70 -5.66 -6.41 -4.95
N LEU A 71 -6.46 -5.39 -5.31
CA LEU A 71 -6.76 -5.08 -6.70
C LEU A 71 -5.55 -4.56 -7.48
N GLN A 72 -4.67 -3.78 -6.84
CA GLN A 72 -3.40 -3.35 -7.44
C GLN A 72 -2.48 -4.54 -7.73
N ALA A 73 -2.42 -5.55 -6.86
CA ALA A 73 -1.64 -6.76 -7.11
C ALA A 73 -2.11 -7.56 -8.33
N GLN A 74 -3.41 -7.53 -8.64
CA GLN A 74 -4.00 -8.16 -9.82
C GLN A 74 -3.84 -7.32 -11.11
N ARG A 75 -3.40 -6.06 -10.99
CA ARG A 75 -3.20 -5.17 -12.15
C ARG A 75 -1.92 -5.49 -12.88
N ASP A 76 -2.05 -5.62 -14.18
CA ASP A 76 -0.92 -5.61 -15.10
C ASP A 76 -0.40 -4.16 -15.21
N ASN A 77 0.75 -3.93 -14.57
CA ASN A 77 1.47 -2.66 -14.56
C ASN A 77 2.52 -2.56 -15.67
N SER A 78 2.50 -3.49 -16.64
CA SER A 78 3.42 -3.49 -17.78
C SER A 78 3.38 -2.14 -18.51
N ARG A 79 4.56 -1.54 -18.66
CA ARG A 79 4.72 -0.20 -19.26
C ARG A 79 4.19 -0.23 -20.70
N ILE A 80 3.40 0.76 -21.12
CA ILE A 80 2.95 0.84 -22.52
C ILE A 80 4.15 1.13 -23.43
N GLY A 81 4.36 0.30 -24.47
CA GLY A 81 5.56 0.29 -25.30
C GLY A 81 5.77 1.43 -26.31
N LYS A 82 5.07 2.57 -26.16
CA LYS A 82 5.19 3.72 -27.09
C LYS A 82 6.14 4.82 -26.60
N ALA A 83 6.94 4.57 -25.56
CA ALA A 83 7.94 5.54 -25.10
C ALA A 83 9.23 5.41 -25.93
N PRO A 84 9.91 6.52 -26.22
CA PRO A 84 11.25 6.47 -26.80
C PRO A 84 12.17 5.61 -25.92
N SER A 85 13.06 4.84 -26.56
CA SER A 85 13.98 3.97 -25.84
C SER A 85 14.90 4.82 -24.97
N ARG A 86 14.91 4.55 -23.65
CA ARG A 86 15.91 5.09 -22.72
C ARG A 86 17.19 4.26 -22.81
N THR A 87 17.80 4.22 -24.00
CA THR A 87 18.95 3.35 -24.30
C THR A 87 20.15 3.63 -23.38
N HIS A 88 20.29 4.86 -22.88
CA HIS A 88 21.32 5.23 -21.90
C HIS A 88 21.15 4.55 -20.53
N ARG A 89 19.95 4.03 -20.19
CA ARG A 89 19.73 3.23 -18.97
C ARG A 89 19.96 1.73 -19.17
N GLY A 90 20.35 1.30 -20.37
CA GLY A 90 20.47 -0.13 -20.71
C GLY A 90 19.13 -0.86 -20.83
N ASP A 91 18.00 -0.12 -20.82
CA ASP A 91 16.68 -0.70 -21.02
C ASP A 91 16.56 -1.30 -22.44
N SER A 92 16.06 -2.53 -22.54
CA SER A 92 15.92 -3.20 -23.82
C SER A 92 14.93 -2.48 -24.74
N THR A 93 15.30 -2.37 -26.02
CA THR A 93 14.49 -1.73 -27.07
C THR A 93 13.22 -2.52 -27.39
N ARG A 94 13.24 -3.82 -27.12
CA ARG A 94 12.15 -4.78 -27.36
C ARG A 94 11.85 -5.58 -26.10
N THR A 95 11.13 -4.98 -25.17
CA THR A 95 10.38 -5.75 -24.19
C THR A 95 9.15 -6.35 -24.88
N ASN A 96 8.75 -7.59 -24.56
CA ASN A 96 7.44 -8.17 -24.91
C ASN A 96 6.30 -7.41 -24.17
N ARG A 97 6.21 -6.10 -24.40
CA ARG A 97 5.51 -5.10 -23.57
C ARG A 97 4.00 -5.05 -23.78
N ASN A 98 3.52 -5.83 -24.74
CA ASN A 98 2.11 -5.89 -25.11
C ASN A 98 1.40 -7.11 -24.50
N GLU A 99 2.17 -8.12 -24.12
CA GLU A 99 1.69 -9.31 -23.41
C GLU A 99 1.42 -8.93 -21.95
N ALA A 100 0.23 -9.29 -21.47
CA ALA A 100 -0.06 -9.11 -20.06
C ALA A 100 0.72 -10.16 -19.26
N GLU A 101 1.24 -9.78 -18.10
CA GLU A 101 1.82 -10.76 -17.19
C GLU A 101 0.81 -11.88 -16.90
N PRO A 102 1.24 -13.15 -16.88
CA PRO A 102 0.34 -14.27 -16.69
C PRO A 102 -0.43 -14.11 -15.38
N GLY A 103 -1.77 -14.16 -15.47
CA GLY A 103 -2.67 -13.99 -14.34
C GLY A 103 -3.04 -12.56 -13.96
N LYS A 104 -2.48 -11.52 -14.61
CA LYS A 104 -2.80 -10.11 -14.34
C LYS A 104 -3.73 -9.50 -15.38
N LYS A 105 -4.56 -8.55 -14.97
CA LYS A 105 -5.53 -7.83 -15.83
C LYS A 105 -5.09 -6.39 -16.04
N LYS A 106 -5.22 -5.88 -17.27
CA LYS A 106 -4.99 -4.45 -17.56
C LYS A 106 -5.97 -3.60 -16.75
N GLN A 107 -5.55 -2.43 -16.26
CA GLN A 107 -6.37 -1.54 -15.42
C GLN A 107 -7.78 -1.28 -16.00
N ARG A 108 -7.88 -1.00 -17.31
CA ARG A 108 -9.14 -0.76 -18.04
C ARG A 108 -10.04 -1.99 -18.22
N LYS A 109 -9.55 -3.18 -17.92
CA LYS A 109 -10.29 -4.45 -17.99
C LYS A 109 -10.78 -4.90 -16.61
N ILE A 110 -10.50 -4.14 -15.55
CA ILE A 110 -11.02 -4.45 -14.21
C ILE A 110 -12.49 -4.05 -14.15
N THR A 111 -13.30 -5.03 -13.81
CA THR A 111 -14.76 -4.93 -13.73
C THR A 111 -15.20 -4.82 -12.26
N GLN A 112 -16.47 -4.50 -12.04
CA GLN A 112 -17.06 -4.48 -10.71
C GLN A 112 -17.02 -5.89 -10.05
N ALA A 113 -17.26 -6.95 -10.83
CA ALA A 113 -17.18 -8.33 -10.34
C ALA A 113 -15.80 -8.65 -9.76
N ASP A 114 -14.72 -8.13 -10.36
CA ASP A 114 -13.36 -8.32 -9.83
C ASP A 114 -13.21 -7.69 -8.44
N VAL A 115 -13.81 -6.52 -8.22
CA VAL A 115 -13.82 -5.84 -6.92
C VAL A 115 -14.60 -6.65 -5.89
N GLU A 116 -15.79 -7.13 -6.27
CA GLU A 116 -16.64 -7.96 -5.41
C GLU A 116 -15.94 -9.25 -5.00
N HIS A 117 -15.29 -9.95 -5.95
CA HIS A 117 -14.49 -11.15 -5.65
C HIS A 117 -13.39 -10.86 -4.63
N VAL A 118 -12.64 -9.78 -4.81
CA VAL A 118 -11.58 -9.38 -3.85
C VAL A 118 -12.15 -9.10 -2.47
N ILE A 119 -13.30 -8.44 -2.38
CA ILE A 119 -13.96 -8.16 -1.10
C ILE A 119 -14.35 -9.46 -0.39
N VAL A 120 -14.96 -10.40 -1.11
CA VAL A 120 -15.36 -11.70 -0.55
C VAL A 120 -14.14 -12.50 -0.09
N ASP A 121 -13.09 -12.58 -0.91
CA ASP A 121 -11.86 -13.29 -0.57
C ASP A 121 -11.21 -12.72 0.71
N LEU A 122 -11.13 -11.39 0.83
CA LEU A 122 -10.59 -10.72 2.01
C LEU A 122 -11.46 -10.96 3.26
N ALA A 123 -12.79 -10.96 3.11
CA ALA A 123 -13.70 -11.26 4.19
C ALA A 123 -13.54 -12.71 4.70
N GLN A 124 -13.41 -13.67 3.79
CA GLN A 124 -13.17 -15.08 4.12
C GLN A 124 -11.83 -15.28 4.83
N ARG A 125 -10.74 -14.68 4.32
CA ARG A 125 -9.41 -14.73 4.97
C ARG A 125 -9.45 -14.18 6.39
N ARG A 126 -10.25 -13.15 6.65
CA ARG A 126 -10.41 -12.59 8.01
C ARG A 126 -11.18 -13.53 8.94
N GLN A 127 -12.17 -14.25 8.42
CA GLN A 127 -12.94 -15.21 9.20
C GLN A 127 -12.09 -16.41 9.60
N THR A 128 -11.25 -16.92 8.69
CA THR A 128 -10.32 -18.04 8.99
C THR A 128 -9.16 -17.62 9.87
N ALA A 129 -8.68 -16.37 9.75
CA ALA A 129 -7.61 -15.83 10.61
C ALA A 129 -8.09 -15.38 12.00
N LYS A 130 -9.40 -15.43 12.30
CA LYS A 130 -9.91 -15.14 13.64
C LYS A 130 -9.54 -16.31 14.55
N PRO A 131 -8.69 -16.12 15.57
CA PRO A 131 -8.37 -17.21 16.48
C PRO A 131 -9.65 -17.70 17.15
N ALA A 132 -9.89 -19.01 17.07
CA ALA A 132 -10.83 -19.70 17.92
C ALA A 132 -10.24 -19.68 19.33
N ASP A 133 -10.58 -18.67 20.12
CA ASP A 133 -11.07 -18.87 21.48
C ASP A 133 -11.21 -17.54 22.20
N LYS A 134 -12.42 -17.32 22.72
CA LYS A 134 -12.54 -16.56 23.95
C LYS A 134 -11.87 -17.42 25.03
N PRO A 135 -10.93 -16.91 25.85
CA PRO A 135 -10.50 -17.67 27.00
C PRO A 135 -11.74 -18.03 27.80
N GLY A 136 -12.05 -19.33 27.87
CA GLY A 136 -13.21 -19.83 28.58
C GLY A 136 -13.23 -19.28 30.00
N ARG A 137 -14.43 -18.96 30.50
CA ARG A 137 -14.64 -18.51 31.88
C ARG A 137 -13.92 -19.49 32.80
N ARG A 138 -12.88 -19.02 33.50
CA ARG A 138 -12.19 -19.80 34.52
C ARG A 138 -13.22 -20.20 35.57
N SER A 139 -13.70 -21.44 35.52
CA SER A 139 -14.52 -22.01 36.59
C SER A 139 -13.61 -22.20 37.79
N ALA A 140 -13.77 -21.37 38.81
CA ALA A 140 -13.14 -21.59 40.10
C ALA A 140 -13.73 -22.87 40.70
N LYS A 141 -12.91 -23.93 40.79
CA LYS A 141 -13.25 -25.11 41.58
C LYS A 141 -12.97 -24.74 43.03
N THR A 142 -14.02 -24.50 43.81
CA THR A 142 -13.92 -24.37 45.26
C THR A 142 -13.58 -25.76 45.80
N GLU A 143 -12.33 -25.99 46.16
CA GLU A 143 -11.99 -27.12 47.03
C GLU A 143 -12.39 -26.73 48.45
N GLU A 144 -13.43 -27.39 48.97
CA GLU A 144 -13.82 -27.30 50.36
C GLU A 144 -12.70 -27.90 51.23
N ALA A 145 -11.81 -27.03 51.72
CA ALA A 145 -10.89 -27.35 52.78
C ALA A 145 -11.70 -27.56 54.07
N ASN A 146 -11.81 -28.82 54.51
CA ASN A 146 -12.37 -29.20 55.79
C ASN A 146 -11.64 -28.47 56.93
N ALA A 147 -12.30 -27.45 57.48
CA ALA A 147 -11.85 -26.75 58.67
C ALA A 147 -12.20 -27.57 59.92
N SER A 148 -11.22 -28.27 60.47
CA SER A 148 -11.22 -28.67 61.88
C SER A 148 -9.80 -28.87 62.36
N ALA A 149 -9.22 -27.79 62.90
CA ALA A 149 -8.29 -27.81 64.02
C ALA A 149 -7.93 -26.36 64.38
N LEU A 150 -8.58 -25.83 65.43
CA LEU A 150 -7.93 -24.81 66.26
C LEU A 150 -6.97 -25.55 67.20
N PRO A 151 -5.82 -24.95 67.53
CA PRO A 151 -5.77 -24.41 68.89
C PRO A 151 -5.16 -23.01 68.98
N VAL A 152 -5.77 -22.29 69.90
CA VAL A 152 -5.38 -21.07 70.61
C VAL A 152 -3.88 -21.04 70.96
N GLN A 153 -3.21 -19.90 70.69
CA GLN A 153 -2.14 -19.36 71.54
C GLN A 153 -1.95 -17.85 71.29
N ALA A 154 -1.76 -17.11 72.39
CA ALA A 154 -1.95 -15.66 72.56
C ALA A 154 -0.79 -14.79 72.03
N PRO A 155 -1.01 -13.49 71.75
CA PRO A 155 0.06 -12.56 71.38
C PRO A 155 0.75 -11.98 72.62
N THR A 156 2.04 -12.28 72.80
CA THR A 156 2.93 -11.52 73.67
C THR A 156 3.54 -10.37 72.87
N PHE A 157 3.14 -9.14 73.20
CA PHE A 157 3.85 -7.93 72.78
C PHE A 157 5.07 -7.74 73.68
N ASP A 158 6.20 -7.39 73.08
CA ASP A 158 7.31 -6.78 73.81
C ASP A 158 7.70 -5.47 73.13
N SER A 159 7.88 -4.44 73.94
CA SER A 159 8.30 -3.09 73.54
C SER A 159 9.60 -2.78 74.27
N ALA A 160 10.65 -2.51 73.51
CA ALA A 160 11.80 -1.69 73.90
C ALA A 160 12.45 -1.12 72.64
#